data_AF-A0A920M8P7-F1
#
_entry.id   AF-A0A920M8P7-F1
#
_cell.length_a   1.000
_cell.length_b   1.000
_cell.length_c   1.000
_cell.angle_alpha   90.00
_cell.angle_beta   90.00
_cell.angle_gamma   90.00
#
_symmetry.space_group_name_H-M   'P 1'
#
loop_
_entity.id
_entity.type
_entity.pdbx_description
1 polymer ?
#
loop_
_entity_poly.entity_id
_entity_poly.type
_entity_poly.pdbx_seq_one_letter_code
_entity_poly.pdbx_strand_id
1 'polypeptide(L)'
;MKSHRKPRIDELRSKMVVTENKKYSEDYLDPEKRSIANKLRVLFKDGSSTQEIEVEYPIGHRRRRNEGIPVLEKKFLSNLKTVFDDDKSEQIYKEFLDFDKLTSMSVVDFQKLLSL
;
A
#
# COMPACT_ATOMS: atom_id res chain seq x y z
N MET A 1 28.62 7.36 -0.20
CA MET A 1 27.68 6.22 0.00
C MET A 1 27.23 6.19 1.46
N LYS A 2 25.96 6.48 1.76
CA LYS A 2 25.42 6.27 3.11
C LYS A 2 25.39 4.76 3.38
N SER A 3 25.98 4.30 4.48
CA SER A 3 25.90 2.90 4.91
C SER A 3 24.46 2.59 5.30
N HIS A 4 23.78 1.76 4.51
CA HIS A 4 22.38 1.35 4.73
C HIS A 4 22.27 0.16 5.72
N ARG A 5 23.36 -0.25 6.39
CA ARG A 5 23.34 -1.41 7.29
C ARG A 5 22.82 -1.02 8.66
N LYS A 6 21.64 -1.53 9.01
CA LYS A 6 21.15 -1.57 10.39
C LYS A 6 21.34 -3.00 10.92
N PRO A 7 22.31 -3.27 11.82
CA PRO A 7 22.64 -4.64 12.26
C PRO A 7 21.43 -5.44 12.76
N ARG A 8 20.49 -4.78 13.43
CA ARG A 8 19.24 -5.40 13.91
C ARG A 8 18.36 -5.97 12.80
N ILE A 9 18.37 -5.38 11.60
CA ILE A 9 17.59 -5.87 10.46
C ILE A 9 18.18 -7.20 9.97
N ASP A 10 19.51 -7.25 9.81
CA ASP A 10 20.18 -8.46 9.33
C ASP A 10 20.11 -9.59 10.37
N GLU A 11 20.19 -9.26 11.66
CA GLU A 11 19.97 -10.23 12.74
C GLU A 11 18.56 -10.84 12.69
N LEU A 12 17.51 -10.03 12.46
CA LEU A 12 16.16 -10.54 12.31
C LEU A 12 16.00 -11.39 11.05
N ARG A 13 16.55 -10.94 9.91
CA ARG A 13 16.51 -11.70 8.65
C ARG A 13 17.18 -13.07 8.79
N SER A 14 18.28 -13.15 9.54
CA SER A 14 18.99 -14.42 9.79
C SER A 14 18.16 -15.46 10.55
N LYS A 15 17.08 -15.03 11.23
CA LYS A 15 16.16 -15.90 11.98
C LYS A 15 14.93 -16.29 11.17
N MET A 16 14.75 -15.76 9.96
CA MET A 16 13.58 -16.04 9.13
C MET A 16 13.73 -17.38 8.41
N VAL A 17 12.69 -18.20 8.51
CA VAL A 17 12.54 -19.41 7.68
C VAL A 17 11.38 -19.15 6.72
N VAL A 18 11.64 -19.30 5.42
CA VAL A 18 10.64 -19.11 4.36
C VAL A 18 10.35 -20.46 3.74
N THR A 19 9.08 -20.85 3.76
CA THR A 19 8.60 -22.10 3.16
C THR A 19 7.43 -21.80 2.23
N GLU A 20 7.30 -22.59 1.17
CA GLU A 20 6.19 -22.47 0.24
C GLU A 20 4.92 -23.11 0.83
N ASN A 21 3.80 -22.43 0.65
CA ASN A 21 2.47 -23.05 0.70
C ASN A 21 1.93 -23.14 -0.74
N LYS A 22 1.86 -24.36 -1.30
CA LYS A 22 1.46 -24.58 -2.70
C LYS A 22 0.12 -23.98 -3.05
N LYS A 23 -0.82 -23.96 -2.09
CA LYS A 23 -2.13 -23.33 -2.28
C LYS A 23 -2.02 -21.83 -2.57
N TYR A 24 -1.08 -21.12 -1.95
CA TYR A 24 -0.85 -19.70 -2.24
C TYR A 24 -0.32 -19.51 -3.66
N SER A 25 0.55 -20.40 -4.14
CA SER A 25 1.06 -20.39 -5.52
C SER A 25 -0.05 -20.65 -6.53
N GLU A 26 -0.96 -21.60 -6.24
CA GLU A 26 -2.13 -21.89 -7.07
C GLU A 26 -3.11 -20.70 -7.11
N ASP A 27 -3.47 -20.16 -5.95
CA ASP A 27 -4.42 -19.05 -5.83
C ASP A 27 -3.86 -17.71 -6.39
N TYR A 28 -2.54 -17.60 -6.50
CA TYR A 28 -1.88 -16.50 -7.22
C TYR A 28 -2.16 -16.55 -8.73
N LEU A 29 -2.18 -17.75 -9.33
CA LEU A 29 -2.41 -17.95 -10.76
C LEU A 29 -3.89 -18.01 -11.14
N ASP A 30 -4.76 -18.33 -10.19
CA ASP A 30 -6.21 -18.33 -10.40
C ASP A 30 -6.72 -16.92 -10.81
N PRO A 31 -7.26 -16.74 -12.03
CA PRO A 31 -7.74 -15.45 -12.52
C PRO A 31 -8.84 -14.81 -11.67
N GLU A 32 -9.64 -15.62 -10.97
CA GLU A 32 -10.73 -15.15 -10.11
C GLU A 32 -10.22 -14.68 -8.74
N LYS A 33 -9.06 -15.17 -8.31
CA LYS A 33 -8.45 -14.81 -7.03
C LYS A 33 -7.36 -13.78 -7.18
N ARG A 34 -6.28 -14.14 -7.89
CA ARG A 34 -5.01 -13.40 -7.97
C ARG A 34 -4.51 -12.99 -6.59
N SER A 35 -4.54 -13.92 -5.64
CA SER A 35 -4.13 -13.65 -4.26
C SER A 35 -2.62 -13.42 -4.16
N ILE A 36 -2.19 -12.69 -3.15
CA ILE A 36 -0.76 -12.42 -2.88
C ILE A 36 -0.54 -12.75 -1.40
N ALA A 37 -0.85 -14.01 -1.07
CA ALA A 37 -0.98 -14.44 0.30
C ALA A 37 0.38 -14.59 1.00
N ASN A 38 0.45 -14.11 2.24
CA ASN A 38 1.58 -14.37 3.14
C ASN A 38 1.04 -14.65 4.54
N LYS A 39 1.78 -15.48 5.28
CA LYS A 39 1.46 -15.84 6.66
C LYS A 39 2.71 -15.75 7.53
N LEU A 40 2.58 -15.17 8.72
CA LEU A 40 3.70 -14.92 9.62
C LEU A 40 3.38 -15.32 11.06
N ARG A 41 4.36 -15.95 11.72
CA ARG A 41 4.41 -16.21 13.17
C ARG A 41 5.81 -15.87 13.66
N VAL A 42 5.91 -15.28 14.85
CA VAL A 42 7.18 -15.05 15.53
C VAL A 42 7.30 -16.03 16.70
N LEU A 43 8.43 -16.73 16.78
CA LEU A 43 8.79 -17.62 17.90
C LEU A 43 9.78 -16.89 18.81
N PHE A 44 9.54 -16.93 20.12
CA PHE A 44 10.38 -16.29 21.11
C PHE A 44 11.29 -17.30 21.82
N LYS A 45 12.38 -16.81 22.42
CA LYS A 45 13.37 -17.65 23.11
C LYS A 45 12.84 -18.33 24.37
N ASP A 46 11.77 -17.79 24.96
CA ASP A 46 11.09 -18.37 26.12
C ASP A 46 10.11 -19.49 25.74
N GLY A 47 10.03 -19.86 24.46
CA GLY A 47 9.14 -20.88 23.94
C GLY A 47 7.73 -20.38 23.58
N SER A 48 7.40 -19.13 23.87
CA SER A 48 6.12 -18.54 23.46
C SER A 48 6.11 -18.15 21.97
N SER A 49 4.93 -17.88 21.41
CA SER A 49 4.79 -17.43 20.02
C SER A 49 3.62 -16.48 19.82
N THR A 50 3.70 -15.67 18.76
CA THR A 50 2.53 -14.89 18.31
C THR A 50 1.47 -15.80 17.70
N GLN A 51 0.25 -15.29 17.60
CA GLN A 51 -0.71 -15.86 16.67
C GLN A 51 -0.14 -15.84 15.24
N GLU A 52 -0.58 -16.81 14.46
CA GLU A 52 -0.33 -16.83 13.03
C GLU A 52 -1.26 -15.83 12.35
N ILE A 53 -0.68 -14.82 11.70
CA ILE A 53 -1.45 -13.85 10.94
C ILE A 53 -1.26 -14.13 9.46
N GLU A 54 -2.37 -14.39 8.78
CA GLU A 54 -2.45 -14.60 7.34
C GLU A 54 -3.12 -13.40 6.68
N VAL A 55 -2.52 -12.90 5.61
CA VAL A 55 -3.10 -11.85 4.77
C VAL A 55 -3.09 -12.35 3.34
N GLU A 56 -4.26 -12.72 2.85
CA GLU A 56 -4.43 -13.26 1.49
C GLU A 56 -4.42 -12.17 0.41
N TYR A 57 -5.07 -11.03 0.70
CA TYR A 57 -5.19 -9.92 -0.24
C TYR A 57 -4.55 -8.65 0.33
N PRO A 58 -3.54 -8.07 -0.35
CA PRO A 58 -2.96 -6.80 0.08
C PRO A 58 -3.99 -5.69 -0.02
N ILE A 59 -3.78 -4.59 0.72
CA ILE A 59 -4.73 -3.48 0.81
C ILE A 59 -5.08 -2.84 -0.55
N GLY A 60 -4.16 -2.90 -1.52
CA GLY A 60 -4.39 -2.40 -2.88
C GLY A 60 -5.17 -3.35 -3.80
N HIS A 61 -5.51 -4.56 -3.35
CA HIS A 61 -6.23 -5.54 -4.17
C HIS A 61 -7.70 -5.16 -4.36
N ARG A 62 -8.31 -5.53 -5.50
CA ARG A 62 -9.72 -5.21 -5.84
C ARG A 62 -10.69 -5.61 -4.74
N ARG A 63 -10.46 -6.77 -4.10
CA ARG A 63 -11.30 -7.30 -3.01
C ARG A 63 -11.30 -6.43 -1.74
N ARG A 64 -10.35 -5.50 -1.59
CA ARG A 64 -10.19 -4.62 -0.43
C ARG A 64 -10.36 -3.14 -0.77
N ARG A 65 -11.00 -2.80 -1.89
CA ARG A 65 -11.23 -1.40 -2.33
C ARG A 65 -11.85 -0.53 -1.23
N ASN A 66 -12.83 -1.04 -0.48
CA ASN A 66 -13.49 -0.30 0.60
C ASN A 66 -12.51 0.13 1.71
N GLU A 67 -11.52 -0.71 2.03
CA GLU A 67 -10.47 -0.39 3.00
C GLU A 67 -9.31 0.40 2.37
N GLY A 68 -9.01 0.13 1.08
CA GLY A 68 -7.85 0.67 0.40
C GLY A 68 -8.01 2.07 -0.16
N ILE A 69 -9.23 2.45 -0.61
CA ILE A 69 -9.50 3.79 -1.15
C ILE A 69 -9.21 4.88 -0.12
N PRO A 70 -9.69 4.80 1.15
CA PRO A 70 -9.37 5.82 2.16
C PRO A 70 -7.86 5.99 2.41
N VAL A 71 -7.10 4.88 2.36
CA VAL A 71 -5.63 4.92 2.51
C VAL A 71 -4.96 5.54 1.29
N LEU A 72 -5.48 5.27 0.09
CA LEU A 72 -5.01 5.85 -1.17
C LEU A 72 -5.25 7.36 -1.21
N GLU A 73 -6.43 7.82 -0.81
CA GLU A 73 -6.78 9.24 -0.72
C GLU A 73 -5.87 9.97 0.28
N LYS A 74 -5.68 9.41 1.48
CA LYS A 74 -4.75 9.97 2.47
C LYS A 74 -3.32 10.04 1.94
N LYS A 75 -2.87 9.00 1.23
CA LYS A 75 -1.54 8.99 0.57
C LYS A 75 -1.45 10.09 -0.48
N PHE A 76 -2.49 10.26 -1.30
CA PHE A 76 -2.54 11.29 -2.34
C PHE A 76 -2.43 12.69 -1.73
N LEU A 77 -3.28 13.01 -0.74
CA LEU A 77 -3.23 14.30 -0.04
C LEU A 77 -1.87 14.54 0.63
N SER A 78 -1.31 13.52 1.29
CA SER A 78 0.03 13.62 1.90
C SER A 78 1.11 13.92 0.87
N ASN A 79 0.99 13.41 -0.36
CA ASN A 79 1.95 13.67 -1.43
C ASN A 79 1.76 15.07 -2.03
N LEU A 80 0.52 15.55 -2.18
CA LEU A 80 0.25 16.93 -2.63
C LEU A 80 0.94 17.95 -1.73
N LYS A 81 0.85 17.75 -0.41
CA LYS A 81 1.48 18.61 0.62
C LYS A 81 3.01 18.59 0.61
N THR A 82 3.64 17.72 -0.17
CA THR A 82 5.10 17.76 -0.38
C THR A 82 5.54 18.70 -1.51
N VAL A 83 4.58 19.16 -2.32
CA VAL A 83 4.82 19.93 -3.55
C VAL A 83 4.10 21.27 -3.52
N PHE A 84 2.86 21.29 -3.05
CA PHE A 84 2.01 22.49 -2.99
C PHE A 84 1.79 22.94 -1.56
N ASP A 85 1.39 24.21 -1.38
CA ASP A 85 0.89 24.69 -0.09
C ASP A 85 -0.44 24.00 0.30
N ASP A 86 -0.87 24.24 1.53
CA ASP A 86 -2.06 23.58 2.08
C ASP A 86 -3.34 23.94 1.31
N ASP A 87 -3.53 25.21 0.94
CA ASP A 87 -4.75 25.66 0.26
C ASP A 87 -4.86 25.03 -1.15
N LYS A 88 -3.76 25.04 -1.90
CA LYS A 88 -3.68 24.43 -3.22
C LYS A 88 -3.82 22.91 -3.14
N SER A 89 -3.22 22.28 -2.14
CA SER A 89 -3.33 20.83 -1.91
C SER A 89 -4.78 20.41 -1.65
N GLU A 90 -5.49 21.14 -0.78
CA GLU A 90 -6.90 20.86 -0.46
C GLU A 90 -7.81 21.16 -1.66
N GLN A 91 -7.51 22.18 -2.46
CA GLN A 91 -8.21 22.44 -3.72
C GLN A 91 -8.07 21.24 -4.67
N ILE A 92 -6.84 20.85 -5.00
CA ILE A 92 -6.57 19.72 -5.91
C ILE A 92 -7.24 18.45 -5.40
N TYR A 93 -7.13 18.17 -4.10
CA TYR A 93 -7.74 17.00 -3.48
C TYR A 93 -9.26 16.96 -3.68
N LYS A 94 -9.96 18.07 -3.42
CA LYS A 94 -11.41 18.16 -3.62
C LYS A 94 -11.83 17.95 -5.07
N GLU A 95 -11.11 18.56 -6.01
CA GLU A 95 -11.38 18.38 -7.45
C GLU A 95 -11.22 16.93 -7.89
N PHE A 96 -10.25 16.20 -7.33
CA PHE A 96 -9.98 14.80 -7.68
C PHE A 96 -10.98 13.81 -7.07
N LEU A 97 -11.69 14.18 -6.00
CA LEU A 97 -12.72 13.34 -5.39
C LEU A 97 -14.11 13.50 -6.01
N ASP A 98 -14.32 14.56 -6.79
CA ASP A 98 -15.54 14.78 -7.55
C ASP A 98 -15.38 14.20 -8.97
N PHE A 99 -15.91 12.99 -9.18
CA PHE A 99 -15.77 12.27 -10.44
C PHE A 99 -16.36 13.04 -11.64
N ASP A 100 -17.56 13.61 -11.47
CA ASP A 100 -18.26 14.30 -12.56
C ASP A 100 -17.53 15.59 -12.93
N LYS A 101 -17.04 16.32 -11.92
CA LYS A 101 -16.25 17.53 -12.16
C LYS A 101 -14.89 17.22 -12.78
N LEU A 102 -14.20 16.17 -12.32
CA LEU A 102 -12.90 15.78 -12.87
C LEU A 102 -13.02 15.31 -14.33
N THR A 103 -14.04 14.50 -14.65
CA THR A 103 -14.22 13.95 -16.00
C THR A 103 -14.74 14.97 -17.02
N SER A 104 -15.39 16.04 -16.56
CA SER A 104 -15.79 17.16 -17.41
C SER A 104 -14.72 18.25 -17.56
N MET A 105 -13.66 18.22 -16.76
CA MET A 105 -12.56 19.18 -16.80
C MET A 105 -11.78 19.07 -18.11
N SER A 106 -11.50 20.21 -18.75
CA SER A 106 -10.62 20.22 -19.92
C SER A 106 -9.20 19.79 -19.52
N VAL A 107 -8.49 19.11 -20.42
CA VAL A 107 -7.10 18.69 -20.16
C VAL A 107 -6.21 19.90 -19.85
N VAL A 108 -6.47 21.05 -20.49
CA VAL A 108 -5.74 22.30 -20.25
C VAL A 108 -5.93 22.79 -18.81
N ASP A 109 -7.17 22.76 -18.30
CA ASP A 109 -7.46 23.22 -16.94
C ASP A 109 -6.97 22.22 -15.89
N PHE A 110 -7.02 20.91 -16.19
CA PHE A 110 -6.38 19.88 -15.36
C PHE A 110 -4.87 20.10 -15.21
N GLN A 111 -4.17 20.43 -16.31
CA GLN A 111 -2.74 20.73 -16.26
C GLN A 111 -2.44 22.00 -15.47
N LYS A 112 -3.24 23.08 -15.63
CA LYS A 112 -3.12 24.31 -14.83
C LYS A 112 -3.41 24.05 -13.34
N LEU A 113 -4.34 23.14 -13.03
CA LEU A 113 -4.64 22.78 -11.64
C LEU A 113 -3.40 22.18 -10.96
N LEU A 114 -2.57 21.45 -11.70
CA LEU A 114 -1.36 20.78 -11.19
C LEU A 114 -0.05 21.52 -11.46
N SER A 115 -0.07 22.74 -12.00
CA SER A 115 1.14 23.54 -12.19
C SER A 115 1.57 24.22 -10.89
N LEU A 116 2.88 24.36 -10.71
CA LEU A 116 3.50 25.16 -9.64
C LEU A 116 3.29 26.66 -9.86
#